data_AF-A0A0R2DFC1-F1
#
_entry.id   AF-A0A0R2DFC1-F1
#
_cell.length_a   1.000
_cell.length_b   1.000
_cell.length_c   1.000
_cell.angle_alpha   90.00
_cell.angle_beta   90.00
_cell.angle_gamma   90.00
#
_symmetry.space_group_name_H-M   'P 1'
#
loop_
_entity.id
_entity.type
_entity.pdbx_description
1 polymer ?
#
loop_
_entity_poly.entity_id
_entity_poly.type
_entity_poly.pdbx_seq_one_letter_code
_entity_poly.pdbx_strand_id
1 'polypeptide(L)' 'MAAADAAVKLKLIILLIVGLIALVSVLVTLYHRDHHYYPGFTGILAVILVQLFVLGSLFTLK' A
#
# COMPACT_ATOMS: atom_id res chain seq x y z
N MET A 1 -20.66 17.96 8.07
CA MET A 1 -20.04 17.56 6.79
C MET A 1 -18.53 17.38 6.94
N ALA A 2 -17.77 18.38 7.40
CA ALA A 2 -16.31 18.28 7.57
C ALA A 2 -15.81 17.11 8.46
N ALA A 3 -16.48 16.79 9.57
CA ALA A 3 -16.08 15.69 10.45
C ALA A 3 -16.28 14.30 9.81
N ALA A 4 -17.28 14.15 8.95
CA ALA A 4 -17.54 12.90 8.24
C ALA A 4 -16.47 12.63 7.18
N ASP A 5 -16.08 13.66 6.41
CA ASP A 5 -14.97 13.57 5.45
C ASP A 5 -13.64 13.25 6.12
N ALA A 6 -13.34 13.89 7.26
CA ALA A 6 -12.13 13.61 8.02
C ALA A 6 -12.08 12.15 8.51
N ALA A 7 -13.21 11.61 8.97
CA ALA A 7 -13.32 10.22 9.40
C ALA A 7 -13.15 9.21 8.24
N VAL A 8 -13.70 9.52 7.07
CA VAL A 8 -13.54 8.69 5.86
C VAL A 8 -12.08 8.70 5.40
N LYS A 9 -11.46 9.89 5.35
CA LYS A 9 -10.05 10.05 4.99
C LYS A 9 -9.13 9.25 5.90
N LEU A 10 -9.35 9.30 7.21
CA LEU A 10 -8.58 8.52 8.18
C LEU A 10 -8.73 7.00 7.94
N LYS A 11 -9.96 6.52 7.69
CA LYS A 11 -10.21 5.10 7.38
C LYS A 11 -9.49 4.66 6.11
N LEU A 12 -9.49 5.50 5.07
CA LEU A 12 -8.79 5.20 3.81
C LEU A 12 -7.27 5.12 4.00
N ILE A 13 -6.70 6.03 4.81
CA ILE A 13 -5.27 5.99 5.15
C ILE A 13 -4.95 4.69 5.90
N ILE A 14 -5.73 4.32 6.91
CA ILE A 14 -5.53 3.08 7.67
C ILE A 14 -5.61 1.86 6.74
N LEU A 15 -6.63 1.80 5.87
CA LEU A 15 -6.82 0.69 4.94
C LEU A 15 -5.63 0.54 3.99
N LEU A 16 -5.12 1.64 3.44
CA LEU A 16 -3.96 1.63 2.56
C LEU A 16 -2.70 1.21 3.29
N ILE A 17 -2.45 1.69 4.51
CA ILE A 17 -1.29 1.28 5.31
C ILE A 17 -1.33 -0.23 5.58
N VAL A 18 -2.50 -0.76 5.99
CA VAL A 18 -2.67 -2.20 6.24
C VAL A 18 -2.44 -3.01 4.97
N GLY A 19 -2.97 -2.56 3.82
CA GLY A 19 -2.72 -3.18 2.52
C GLY A 19 -1.23 -3.19 2.15
N LEU A 20 -0.52 -2.11 2.44
CA LEU A 20 0.91 -1.96 2.16
C LEU A 20 1.75 -2.91 3.00
N ILE A 21 1.45 -3.02 4.29
CA ILE A 21 2.09 -3.98 5.20
C ILE A 21 1.87 -5.42 4.72
N ALA A 22 0.65 -5.75 4.29
CA ALA A 22 0.32 -7.07 3.77
C ALA A 22 1.12 -7.40 2.50
N LEU A 23 1.18 -6.47 1.54
CA LEU A 23 1.95 -6.65 0.30
C LEU A 23 3.45 -6.77 0.57
N VAL A 24 4.00 -5.95 1.45
CA VAL A 24 5.41 -6.03 1.85
C VAL A 24 5.69 -7.38 2.53
N SER A 25 4.80 -7.85 3.40
CA SER A 25 4.94 -9.16 4.06
C SER A 25 4.98 -10.29 3.02
N VAL A 26 4.07 -10.28 2.05
CA VAL A 26 4.04 -11.25 0.94
C VAL A 26 5.33 -11.18 0.13
N LEU A 27 5.79 -9.97 -0.21
CA LEU A 27 7.02 -9.76 -0.96
C LEU A 27 8.24 -10.32 -0.21
N VAL A 28 8.35 -10.04 1.09
CA VAL A 28 9.44 -10.52 1.96
C VAL A 28 9.40 -12.04 2.07
N THR A 29 8.23 -12.64 2.29
CA THR A 29 8.08 -14.11 2.36
C THR A 29 8.47 -14.78 1.06
N LEU A 30 8.04 -14.25 -0.09
CA LEU A 30 8.39 -14.81 -1.40
C LEU A 30 9.88 -14.64 -1.70
N TYR A 31 10.46 -13.49 -1.37
CA TYR A 31 11.90 -13.27 -1.51
C TYR A 31 12.73 -14.24 -0.67
N HIS A 32 12.33 -14.47 0.59
CA HIS A 32 13.02 -15.40 1.49
C HIS A 32 12.90 -16.86 1.04
N ARG A 33 11.77 -17.23 0.43
CA ARG A 33 11.49 -18.62 0.06
C ARG A 33 12.23 -19.05 -1.21
N ASP A 34 12.24 -18.20 -2.24
CA ASP A 34 12.73 -18.61 -3.55
C ASP A 34 14.04 -17.94 -3.97
N HIS A 35 14.46 -16.83 -3.32
CA HIS A 35 15.64 -16.01 -3.67
C HIS A 35 15.79 -15.64 -5.16
N HIS A 36 14.79 -15.95 -5.99
CA HIS A 36 14.73 -15.71 -7.42
C HIS A 36 13.72 -14.62 -7.72
N TYR A 37 14.12 -13.69 -8.56
CA TYR A 37 13.24 -12.65 -9.07
C TYR A 37 12.24 -13.26 -10.06
N TYR A 38 10.98 -13.40 -9.65
CA TYR A 38 9.89 -13.83 -10.53
C TYR A 38 9.10 -12.61 -11.07
N PRO A 39 8.50 -12.67 -12.27
CA PRO A 39 7.79 -11.53 -12.87
C PRO A 39 6.64 -10.97 -12.01
N GLY A 40 6.00 -11.82 -11.19
CA GLY A 40 4.99 -11.36 -10.24
C GLY A 40 5.57 -10.53 -9.08
N PHE A 41 6.87 -10.62 -8.79
CA PHE A 41 7.56 -9.77 -7.83
C PHE A 41 7.54 -8.32 -8.29
N THR A 42 7.81 -8.09 -9.57
CA THR A 42 7.68 -6.78 -10.22
C THR A 42 6.24 -6.26 -10.16
N GLY A 43 5.25 -7.16 -10.31
CA GLY A 43 3.83 -6.82 -10.15
C GLY A 43 3.49 -6.32 -8.75
N ILE A 44 3.90 -7.05 -7.70
CA ILE A 44 3.69 -6.64 -6.30
C ILE A 44 4.40 -5.32 -6.02
N LEU A 45 5.63 -5.15 -6.52
CA LEU A 45 6.41 -3.92 -6.37
C LEU A 45 5.70 -2.72 -7.00
N ALA A 46 5.14 -2.89 -8.21
CA ALA A 46 4.36 -1.85 -8.88
C ALA A 46 3.10 -1.48 -8.08
N VAL A 47 2.39 -2.45 -7.51
CA VAL A 47 1.21 -2.19 -6.65
C VAL A 47 1.61 -1.41 -5.39
N ILE A 48 2.74 -1.74 -4.76
CA ILE A 48 3.27 -1.00 -3.60
C ILE A 48 3.55 0.46 -3.98
N LEU A 49 4.19 0.72 -5.12
CA LEU A 49 4.47 2.08 -5.59
C LEU A 49 3.18 2.88 -5.84
N VAL A 50 2.17 2.27 -6.45
CA VAL A 50 0.86 2.89 -6.65
C VAL A 50 0.18 3.21 -5.31
N GLN A 51 0.22 2.28 -4.34
CA GLN A 51 -0.33 2.55 -3.01
C GLN A 51 0.38 3.69 -2.29
N LEU A 52 1.71 3.76 -2.37
CA LEU A 52 2.48 4.88 -1.81
C LEU A 52 2.08 6.21 -2.45
N PHE A 53 1.88 6.23 -3.77
CA PHE A 53 1.40 7.41 -4.49
C PHE A 53 -0.01 7.82 -4.02
N VAL A 54 -0.95 6.88 -3.90
CA VAL A 54 -2.30 7.15 -3.41
C VAL A 54 -2.27 7.66 -1.97
N LEU A 55 -1.45 7.06 -1.11
CA LEU A 55 -1.28 7.49 0.27
C LEU A 55 -0.76 8.93 0.34
N GLY A 56 0.29 9.23 -0.43
CA GLY A 56 0.85 10.58 -0.54
C GLY A 56 -0.16 11.60 -1.06
N SER A 57 -0.96 11.23 -2.07
CA SER A 57 -2.04 12.06 -2.60
C SER A 57 -3.12 12.34 -1.55
N LEU A 58 -3.50 11.35 -0.74
CA LEU A 58 -4.44 11.55 0.36
C LEU A 58 -3.90 12.51 1.41
N PHE A 59 -2.59 12.51 1.69
CA PHE A 59 -1.98 13.48 2.59
C PHE A 59 -1.95 14.90 2.02
N THR A 60 -1.80 15.06 0.70
CA THR A 60 -1.73 16.38 0.05
C THR A 60 -3.10 16.99 -0.27
N LEU A 61 -4.15 16.16 -0.42
CA LEU A 61 -5.54 16.61 -0.50
C LEU A 61 -5.92 17.33 0.80
N LYS A 62 -6.20 18.63 0.73
CA LYS A 62 -6.63 19.46 1.87
C LYS A 62 -8.12 19.34 2.10
#